data_AF-A0A8J4YDR8-F1
#
_entry.id   AF-A0A8J4YDR8-F1
#
_cell.length_a   1.000
_cell.length_b   1.000
_cell.length_c   1.000
_cell.angle_alpha   90.00
_cell.angle_beta   90.00
_cell.angle_gamma   90.00
#
_symmetry.space_group_name_H-M   'P 1'
#
loop_
_entity.id
_entity.type
_entity.pdbx_description
1 polymer ?
#
loop_
_entity_poly.entity_id
_entity_poly.type
_entity_poly.pdbx_seq_one_letter_code
_entity_poly.pdbx_strand_id
1 'polypeptide(L)'
;MIKEVVRLETEYWQLLEVPRQEKQEPVLAYVLRASSIVEKSQRSHEQAEKTNRADQEEERQRENAQRLNGMTTSQILEENHSLINELYRLLRKYSSLRTLMRELKDDYGESKMYPIVPRYFMLKDMIHDVMRDPAFMELCQEVTQSPPAGAS
;
A
#
# COMPACT_ATOMS: atom_id res chain seq x y z
N MET A 1 -18.32 -7.51 2.17
CA MET A 1 -17.46 -8.60 2.68
C MET A 1 -17.13 -9.67 1.63
N ILE A 2 -17.97 -10.69 1.35
CA ILE A 2 -17.58 -11.76 0.40
C ILE A 2 -17.30 -11.24 -1.02
N LYS A 3 -18.12 -10.30 -1.53
CA LYS A 3 -17.88 -9.67 -2.83
C LYS A 3 -16.56 -8.86 -2.88
N GLU A 4 -16.16 -8.25 -1.77
CA GLU A 4 -14.91 -7.49 -1.68
C GLU A 4 -13.71 -8.43 -1.63
N VAL A 5 -13.83 -9.57 -0.94
CA VAL A 5 -12.79 -10.61 -0.90
C VAL A 5 -12.61 -11.27 -2.26
N VAL A 6 -13.70 -11.62 -2.95
CA VAL A 6 -13.64 -12.13 -4.33
C VAL A 6 -13.03 -11.06 -5.24
N ARG A 7 -13.43 -9.80 -5.11
CA ARG A 7 -12.82 -8.70 -5.87
C ARG A 7 -11.33 -8.57 -5.58
N LEU A 8 -10.88 -8.68 -4.33
CA LEU A 8 -9.46 -8.65 -3.96
C LEU A 8 -8.67 -9.85 -4.52
N GLU A 9 -9.26 -11.04 -4.47
CA GLU A 9 -8.68 -12.29 -5.03
C GLU A 9 -8.55 -12.18 -6.56
N THR A 10 -9.56 -11.58 -7.20
CA THR A 10 -9.59 -11.34 -8.64
C THR A 10 -8.64 -10.18 -8.96
N GLU A 11 -8.60 -9.08 -8.22
CA GLU A 11 -7.75 -7.92 -8.51
C GLU A 11 -6.34 -8.04 -7.88
N TYR A 12 -5.93 -9.23 -7.42
CA TYR A 12 -4.61 -9.42 -6.78
C TYR A 12 -3.45 -9.00 -7.69
N TRP A 13 -3.62 -9.12 -9.01
CA TRP A 13 -2.67 -8.63 -10.01
C TRP A 13 -2.60 -7.10 -10.12
N GLN A 14 -3.56 -6.36 -9.58
CA GLN A 14 -3.51 -4.90 -9.46
C GLN A 14 -2.66 -4.45 -8.27
N LEU A 15 -2.33 -5.36 -7.33
CA LEU A 15 -1.43 -5.03 -6.24
C LEU A 15 -0.01 -4.87 -6.80
N LEU A 16 0.58 -3.70 -6.58
CA LEU A 16 1.95 -3.35 -6.94
C LEU A 16 2.98 -4.34 -6.38
N GLU A 17 3.82 -4.90 -7.25
CA GLU A 17 4.97 -5.67 -6.80
C GLU A 17 6.15 -4.72 -6.55
N VAL A 18 6.34 -4.35 -5.28
CA VAL A 18 7.51 -3.57 -4.85
C VAL A 18 8.60 -4.54 -4.43
N PRO A 19 9.78 -4.56 -5.10
CA PRO A 19 10.87 -5.45 -4.71
C PRO A 19 11.40 -5.06 -3.34
N ARG A 20 11.84 -6.03 -2.54
CA ARG A 20 12.40 -5.78 -1.20
C ARG A 20 13.65 -4.89 -1.28
N GLN A 21 13.92 -4.17 -0.19
CA GLN A 21 15.17 -3.42 -0.03
C GLN A 21 16.36 -4.38 0.01
N GLU A 22 17.40 -4.08 -0.75
CA GLU A 22 18.64 -4.87 -0.70
C GLU A 22 19.45 -4.55 0.56
N LYS A 23 20.22 -5.51 1.08
CA LYS A 23 20.94 -5.35 2.36
C LYS A 23 21.90 -4.15 2.39
N GLN A 24 22.43 -3.74 1.25
CA GLN A 24 23.37 -2.62 1.12
C GLN A 24 22.72 -1.36 0.54
N GLU A 25 21.42 -1.41 0.19
CA GLU A 25 20.71 -0.29 -0.42
C GLU A 25 20.33 0.75 0.63
N PRO A 26 20.75 2.02 0.50
CA PRO A 26 20.31 3.08 1.39
C PRO A 26 18.79 3.27 1.34
N VAL A 27 18.17 3.64 2.46
CA VAL A 27 16.71 3.84 2.56
C VAL A 27 16.17 4.80 1.50
N LEU A 28 16.87 5.91 1.25
CA LEU A 28 16.50 6.88 0.22
C LEU A 28 16.48 6.26 -1.18
N ALA A 29 17.51 5.47 -1.53
CA ALA A 29 17.59 4.83 -2.84
C ALA A 29 16.45 3.83 -3.03
N TYR A 30 16.15 3.04 -2.00
CA TYR A 30 15.03 2.12 -1.97
C TYR A 30 13.68 2.83 -2.17
N VAL A 31 13.46 3.90 -1.41
CA VAL A 31 12.25 4.73 -1.48
C VAL A 31 12.04 5.28 -2.89
N LEU A 32 13.08 5.88 -3.50
CA LEU A 32 12.97 6.44 -4.85
C LEU A 32 12.68 5.36 -5.91
N ARG A 33 13.30 4.19 -5.77
CA ARG A 33 13.05 3.03 -6.66
C ARG A 33 11.60 2.56 -6.55
N ALA A 34 11.08 2.45 -5.33
CA ALA A 34 9.69 2.09 -5.08
C ALA A 34 8.72 3.14 -5.62
N SER A 35 8.98 4.44 -5.40
CA SER A 35 8.17 5.54 -5.94
C SER A 35 8.08 5.48 -7.47
N SER A 36 9.19 5.23 -8.17
CA SER A 36 9.17 5.09 -9.64
C SER A 36 8.27 3.95 -10.12
N ILE A 37 8.20 2.85 -9.36
CA ILE A 37 7.31 1.72 -9.68
C ILE A 37 5.84 2.13 -9.47
N VAL A 38 5.52 2.80 -8.36
CA VAL A 38 4.19 3.32 -8.07
C VAL A 38 3.73 4.27 -9.17
N GLU A 39 4.58 5.23 -9.55
CA GLU A 39 4.30 6.21 -10.60
C GLU A 39 4.05 5.55 -11.97
N LYS A 40 4.86 4.55 -12.35
CA LYS A 40 4.67 3.82 -13.62
C LYS A 40 3.33 3.07 -13.64
N SER A 41 2.95 2.49 -12.51
CA SER A 41 1.65 1.80 -12.37
C SER A 41 0.48 2.78 -12.45
N GLN A 42 0.60 3.96 -11.83
CA GLN A 42 -0.42 5.01 -11.91
C GLN A 42 -0.59 5.50 -13.35
N ARG A 43 0.50 5.81 -14.06
CA ARG A 43 0.44 6.26 -15.47
C ARG A 43 -0.21 5.23 -16.40
N SER A 44 0.00 3.94 -16.15
CA SER A 44 -0.61 2.86 -16.92
C SER A 44 -2.13 2.76 -16.68
N HIS A 45 -2.60 3.08 -15.48
CA HIS A 45 -4.01 3.17 -15.12
C HIS A 45 -4.68 4.48 -15.62
N GLU A 46 -3.91 5.56 -15.70
CA GLU A 46 -4.39 6.92 -16.02
C GLU A 46 -4.48 7.23 -17.53
N GLN A 47 -3.88 6.40 -18.39
CA GLN A 47 -3.89 6.59 -19.84
C GLN A 47 -5.30 6.50 -20.47
N ALA A 48 -6.34 6.21 -19.67
CA ALA A 48 -7.75 6.13 -20.06
C ALA A 48 -8.58 7.44 -19.88
N GLU A 49 -8.12 8.46 -19.13
CA GLU A 49 -8.92 9.69 -18.87
C GLU A 49 -8.07 10.96 -18.92
N LYS A 50 -7.99 11.63 -20.08
CA LYS A 50 -6.91 12.59 -20.38
C LYS A 50 -7.22 14.09 -20.38
N THR A 51 -8.44 14.57 -20.17
CA THR A 51 -8.76 15.99 -20.41
C THR A 51 -8.96 16.85 -19.17
N ASN A 52 -9.32 16.30 -18.00
CA ASN A 52 -9.56 17.10 -16.78
C ASN A 52 -8.37 17.14 -15.79
N ARG A 53 -7.30 16.39 -16.07
CA ARG A 53 -6.18 16.20 -15.12
C ARG A 53 -4.98 17.11 -15.35
N ALA A 54 -4.75 17.58 -16.58
CA ALA A 54 -3.63 18.49 -16.86
C ALA A 54 -3.79 19.80 -16.08
N ASP A 55 -5.01 20.34 -16.06
CA ASP A 55 -5.35 21.54 -15.29
C ASP A 55 -5.19 21.31 -13.78
N GLN A 56 -5.60 20.15 -13.26
CA GLN A 56 -5.43 19.78 -11.84
C GLN A 56 -3.95 19.60 -11.45
N GLU A 57 -3.14 19.03 -12.34
CA GLU A 57 -1.71 18.84 -12.10
C GLU A 57 -0.97 20.17 -12.12
N GLU A 58 -1.30 21.06 -13.06
CA GLU A 58 -0.76 22.43 -13.09
C GLU A 58 -1.17 23.22 -11.85
N GLU A 59 -2.44 23.12 -11.41
CA GLU A 59 -2.92 23.76 -10.18
C GLU A 59 -2.16 23.26 -8.96
N ARG A 60 -2.01 21.93 -8.83
CA ARG A 60 -1.26 21.29 -7.73
C ARG A 60 0.21 21.70 -7.73
N GLN A 61 0.83 21.84 -8.90
CA GLN A 61 2.21 22.33 -9.02
C GLN A 61 2.33 23.80 -8.61
N ARG A 62 1.37 24.65 -8.98
CA ARG A 62 1.35 26.06 -8.56
C ARG A 62 1.15 26.21 -7.06
N GLU A 63 0.22 25.47 -6.47
CA GLU A 63 0.00 25.45 -5.02
C GLU A 63 1.26 25.01 -4.26
N ASN A 64 1.92 23.95 -4.73
CA ASN A 64 3.15 23.47 -4.11
C ASN A 64 4.30 24.49 -4.25
N ALA A 65 4.43 25.15 -5.40
CA ALA A 65 5.42 26.21 -5.60
C ALA A 65 5.18 27.42 -4.67
N GLN A 66 3.92 27.82 -4.47
CA GLN A 66 3.57 28.89 -3.53
C GLN A 66 3.89 28.51 -2.08
N ARG A 67 3.60 27.26 -1.68
CA ARG A 67 3.94 26.74 -0.36
C ARG A 67 5.45 26.74 -0.12
N LEU A 68 6.23 26.27 -1.10
CA LEU A 68 7.69 26.22 -1.05
C LEU A 68 8.33 27.61 -0.94
N ASN A 69 7.76 28.62 -1.61
CA ASN A 69 8.25 30.02 -1.53
C ASN A 69 8.19 30.61 -0.11
N GLY A 70 7.28 30.12 0.75
CA GLY A 70 7.16 30.55 2.14
C GLY A 70 8.08 29.80 3.11
N MET A 71 8.80 28.77 2.65
CA MET A 71 9.65 27.92 3.48
C MET A 71 11.14 28.21 3.27
N THR A 72 11.89 28.07 4.36
CA THR A 72 13.35 28.09 4.29
C THR A 72 13.89 26.76 3.74
N THR A 73 15.11 26.77 3.20
CA THR A 73 15.78 25.54 2.74
C THR A 73 15.90 24.48 3.85
N SER A 74 16.13 24.88 5.11
CA SER A 74 16.20 23.94 6.24
C SER A 74 14.87 23.23 6.47
N GLN A 75 13.76 23.97 6.47
CA GLN A 75 12.42 23.42 6.65
C GLN A 75 12.06 22.44 5.52
N ILE A 76 12.42 22.77 4.27
CA ILE A 76 12.20 21.88 3.12
C ILE A 76 12.99 20.57 3.28
N LEU A 77 14.24 20.64 3.75
CA LEU A 77 15.06 19.44 3.96
C LEU A 77 14.55 18.57 5.11
N GLU A 78 14.10 19.18 6.21
CA GLU A 78 13.50 18.47 7.34
C GLU A 78 12.19 17.78 6.93
N GLU A 79 11.32 18.48 6.20
CA GLU A 79 10.08 17.91 5.67
C GLU A 79 10.38 16.74 4.71
N ASN A 80 11.33 16.91 3.79
CA ASN A 80 11.72 15.84 2.86
C ASN A 80 12.24 14.60 3.62
N HIS A 81 13.10 14.80 4.63
CA HIS A 81 13.56 13.69 5.46
C HIS A 81 12.41 12.99 6.20
N SER A 82 11.44 13.74 6.73
CA SER A 82 10.24 13.19 7.34
C SER A 82 9.42 12.36 6.33
N LEU A 83 9.18 12.89 5.14
CA LEU A 83 8.43 12.23 4.07
C LEU A 83 9.11 10.94 3.59
N ILE A 84 10.44 10.93 3.45
CA ILE A 84 11.20 9.72 3.10
C ILE A 84 10.99 8.62 4.15
N ASN A 85 11.05 8.98 5.44
CA ASN A 85 10.85 8.02 6.52
C ASN A 85 9.42 7.48 6.56
N GLU A 86 8.44 8.36 6.35
CA GLU A 86 7.04 7.96 6.32
C GLU A 86 6.73 7.05 5.12
N LEU A 87 7.25 7.39 3.94
CA LEU A 87 7.11 6.54 2.76
C LEU A 87 7.77 5.18 2.99
N TYR A 88 8.96 5.14 3.59
CA TYR A 88 9.62 3.89 3.94
C TYR A 88 8.78 3.03 4.90
N ARG A 89 8.17 3.64 5.92
CA ARG A 89 7.25 2.98 6.86
C ARG A 89 6.05 2.38 6.12
N LEU A 90 5.41 3.14 5.25
CA LEU A 90 4.28 2.69 4.43
C LEU A 90 4.66 1.54 3.49
N LEU A 91 5.82 1.64 2.82
CA LEU A 91 6.32 0.59 1.93
C LEU A 91 6.55 -0.72 2.69
N ARG A 92 7.08 -0.65 3.91
CA ARG A 92 7.23 -1.82 4.77
C ARG A 92 5.89 -2.44 5.15
N LYS A 93 4.93 -1.64 5.61
CA LYS A 93 3.58 -2.11 5.95
C LYS A 93 2.91 -2.80 4.78
N TYR A 94 2.93 -2.13 3.62
CA TYR A 94 2.40 -2.68 2.37
C TYR A 94 3.04 -4.03 2.02
N SER A 95 4.37 -4.13 2.10
CA SER A 95 5.10 -5.35 1.77
C SER A 95 4.78 -6.52 2.73
N SER A 96 4.63 -6.24 4.02
CA SER A 96 4.22 -7.23 5.03
C SER A 96 2.81 -7.73 4.75
N LEU A 97 1.85 -6.82 4.55
CA LEU A 97 0.46 -7.19 4.25
C LEU A 97 0.32 -7.95 2.94
N ARG A 98 1.04 -7.53 1.88
CA ARG A 98 1.09 -8.24 0.60
C ARG A 98 1.61 -9.67 0.77
N THR A 99 2.59 -9.86 1.65
CA THR A 99 3.16 -11.18 1.96
C THR A 99 2.13 -12.06 2.68
N LEU A 100 1.52 -11.55 3.74
CA LEU A 100 0.44 -12.23 4.46
C LEU A 100 -0.71 -12.64 3.54
N MET A 101 -1.15 -11.73 2.66
CA MET A 101 -2.22 -12.01 1.69
C MET A 101 -1.84 -13.08 0.66
N ARG A 102 -0.57 -13.12 0.23
CA ARG A 102 -0.08 -14.14 -0.70
C ARG A 102 -0.09 -15.51 -0.05
N GLU A 103 0.46 -15.60 1.16
CA GLU A 103 0.52 -16.84 1.94
C GLU A 103 -0.89 -17.37 2.23
N LEU A 104 -1.81 -16.49 2.67
CA LEU A 104 -3.23 -16.84 2.85
C LEU A 104 -3.87 -17.39 1.55
N LYS A 105 -3.56 -16.79 0.41
CA LYS A 105 -4.09 -17.22 -0.89
C LYS A 105 -3.56 -18.59 -1.28
N ASP A 106 -2.27 -18.81 -1.09
CA ASP A 106 -1.59 -20.07 -1.41
C ASP A 106 -2.14 -21.18 -0.50
N ASP A 107 -2.19 -20.96 0.81
CA ASP A 107 -2.77 -21.88 1.81
C ASP A 107 -4.25 -22.19 1.53
N TYR A 108 -5.03 -21.17 1.16
CA TYR A 108 -6.41 -21.37 0.73
C TYR A 108 -6.50 -22.25 -0.52
N GLY A 109 -5.61 -22.03 -1.48
CA GLY A 109 -5.47 -22.84 -2.69
C GLY A 109 -5.19 -24.31 -2.36
N GLU A 110 -4.20 -24.56 -1.51
CA GLU A 110 -3.81 -25.90 -1.07
C GLU A 110 -4.91 -26.60 -0.25
N SER A 111 -5.66 -25.85 0.56
CA SER A 111 -6.77 -26.39 1.35
C SER A 111 -7.84 -27.08 0.50
N LYS A 112 -7.96 -26.74 -0.80
CA LYS A 112 -8.94 -27.31 -1.73
C LYS A 112 -8.75 -28.82 -1.96
N MET A 113 -7.57 -29.34 -1.67
CA MET A 113 -7.23 -30.76 -1.78
C MET A 113 -7.91 -31.61 -0.70
N TYR A 114 -8.34 -31.00 0.41
CA TYR A 114 -8.85 -31.70 1.58
C TYR A 114 -10.39 -31.83 1.57
N PRO A 115 -10.96 -32.92 2.15
CA PRO A 115 -12.40 -33.04 2.36
C PRO A 115 -12.96 -31.93 3.25
N ILE A 116 -14.28 -31.69 3.15
CA ILE A 116 -14.98 -30.55 3.77
C ILE A 116 -14.66 -30.38 5.26
N VAL A 117 -14.66 -31.47 6.03
CA VAL A 117 -14.51 -31.40 7.50
C VAL A 117 -13.09 -30.96 7.92
N PRO A 118 -11.99 -31.62 7.51
CA PRO A 118 -10.64 -31.12 7.78
C PRO A 118 -10.39 -29.73 7.21
N ARG A 119 -10.90 -29.48 5.99
CA ARG A 119 -10.73 -28.20 5.31
C ARG A 119 -11.36 -27.05 6.11
N TYR A 120 -12.51 -27.27 6.74
CA TYR A 120 -13.14 -26.25 7.58
C TYR A 120 -12.24 -25.81 8.74
N PHE A 121 -11.57 -26.75 9.43
CA PHE A 121 -10.64 -26.41 10.49
C PHE A 121 -9.45 -25.60 9.97
N MET A 122 -8.86 -26.00 8.84
CA MET A 122 -7.77 -25.25 8.21
C MET A 122 -8.20 -23.82 7.84
N LEU A 123 -9.38 -23.66 7.23
CA LEU A 123 -9.93 -22.34 6.86
C LEU A 123 -10.15 -21.46 8.09
N LYS A 124 -10.66 -22.05 9.18
CA LYS A 124 -10.86 -21.35 10.43
C LYS A 124 -9.53 -20.88 11.03
N ASP A 125 -8.52 -21.74 11.02
CA ASP A 125 -7.20 -21.42 11.57
C ASP A 125 -6.51 -20.33 10.73
N MET A 126 -6.54 -20.43 9.39
CA MET A 126 -6.05 -19.38 8.49
C MET A 126 -6.66 -18.00 8.78
N ILE A 127 -7.98 -17.92 8.97
CA ILE A 127 -8.67 -16.67 9.30
C ILE A 127 -8.16 -16.13 10.64
N HIS A 128 -8.02 -17.01 11.63
CA HIS A 128 -7.58 -16.65 12.97
C HIS A 128 -6.13 -16.16 12.99
N ASP A 129 -5.26 -16.78 12.20
CA ASP A 129 -3.85 -16.42 12.07
C ASP A 129 -3.71 -15.04 11.42
N VAL A 130 -4.43 -14.78 10.33
CA VAL A 130 -4.46 -13.45 9.68
C VAL A 130 -4.97 -12.37 10.64
N MET A 131 -6.03 -12.66 11.40
CA MET A 131 -6.60 -11.70 12.36
C MET A 131 -5.65 -11.38 13.52
N ARG A 132 -4.68 -12.26 13.80
CA ARG A 132 -3.67 -12.10 14.86
C ARG A 132 -2.32 -11.64 14.33
N ASP A 133 -2.14 -11.59 13.01
CA ASP A 133 -0.90 -11.16 12.40
C ASP A 133 -0.60 -9.69 12.79
N PRO A 134 0.63 -9.38 13.27
CA PRO A 134 0.97 -8.03 13.68
C PRO A 134 0.80 -6.98 12.58
N ALA A 135 1.10 -7.31 11.31
CA ALA A 135 0.96 -6.38 10.20
C ALA A 135 -0.51 -6.05 9.92
N PHE A 136 -1.40 -7.02 10.09
CA PHE A 136 -2.84 -6.80 9.99
C PHE A 136 -3.39 -6.01 11.18
N MET A 137 -3.00 -6.36 12.41
CA MET A 137 -3.44 -5.66 13.62
C MET A 137 -3.01 -4.19 13.64
N GLU A 138 -1.78 -3.89 13.23
CA GLU A 138 -1.27 -2.51 13.14
C GLU A 138 -2.15 -1.66 12.21
N LEU A 139 -2.54 -2.22 11.06
CA LEU A 139 -3.41 -1.52 10.11
C LEU A 139 -4.82 -1.30 10.67
N CYS A 140 -5.40 -2.29 11.35
CA CYS A 140 -6.72 -2.13 11.98
C CYS A 140 -6.73 -1.01 13.04
N GLN A 141 -5.66 -0.89 13.82
CA GLN A 141 -5.52 0.18 14.81
C GLN A 141 -5.46 1.56 14.15
N GLU A 142 -4.69 1.71 13.08
CA GLU A 142 -4.59 2.97 12.33
C GLU A 142 -5.92 3.38 11.70
N VAL A 143 -6.66 2.43 11.09
CA VAL A 143 -7.99 2.70 10.52
C VAL A 143 -9.00 3.11 11.60
N THR A 144 -8.90 2.54 12.79
CA THR A 144 -9.79 2.87 13.92
C THR A 144 -9.49 4.27 14.49
N GLN A 145 -8.24 4.73 14.37
CA GLN A 145 -7.79 6.04 14.84
C GLN A 145 -7.96 7.16 13.80
N SER A 146 -8.16 6.82 12.53
CA SER A 146 -8.47 7.76 11.45
C SER A 146 -9.91 8.28 11.59
N PRO A 147 -10.16 9.60 11.57
CA PRO A 147 -11.52 10.11 11.46
C PRO A 147 -12.14 9.64 10.13
N PRO A 148 -13.47 9.45 10.05
CA PRO A 148 -14.13 9.05 8.82
C PRO A 148 -13.87 10.12 7.74
N ALA A 149 -13.39 9.68 6.57
CA ALA A 149 -13.22 10.54 5.41
C ALA A 149 -14.57 11.20 5.07
N GLY A 150 -14.69 12.50 5.35
CA GLY A 150 -15.93 13.27 5.17
C GLY A 150 -16.26 14.29 6.26
N ALA A 151 -15.44 14.44 7.30
CA ALA A 151 -15.58 15.53 8.27
C ALA A 151 -14.43 16.55 8.14
N SER A 152 -14.46 17.37 7.09
CA SER A 152 -13.77 18.66 6.99
C SER A 152 -14.51 19.53 5.97
#